data_AF-A0A6B3EM24-F1
#
_entry.id   AF-A0A6B3EM24-F1
#
_cell.length_a   1.000
_cell.length_b   1.000
_cell.length_c   1.000
_cell.angle_alpha   90.00
_cell.angle_beta   90.00
_cell.angle_gamma   90.00
#
_symmetry.space_group_name_H-M   'P 1'
#
loop_
_entity.id
_entity.type
_entity.pdbx_description
1 polymer ?
#
loop_
_entity_poly.entity_id
_entity_poly.type
_entity_poly.pdbx_seq_one_letter_code
_entity_poly.pdbx_strand_id
1 'polypeptide(L)' 'FQLADWITPLPAGVLNGRGQLGDGAIDLAWWRERADANGYEGPIEVELFNDELWAGDGRKLLATTAERF' A
#
# COMPACT_ATOMS: atom_id res chain seq x y z
N PHE A 1 -2.17 6.66 9.16
CA PHE A 1 -2.16 7.30 7.82
C PHE A 1 -2.33 6.20 6.80
N GLN A 2 -2.67 6.55 5.55
CA GLN A 2 -2.94 5.56 4.51
C GLN A 2 -1.67 5.23 3.72
N LEU A 3 -1.49 3.96 3.39
CA LEU A 3 -0.44 3.45 2.52
C LEU A 3 -1.03 2.75 1.29
N ALA A 4 -0.35 2.98 0.17
CA ALA A 4 -0.44 2.27 -1.08
C ALA A 4 0.92 2.44 -1.78
N ASP A 5 1.16 1.74 -2.87
CA ASP A 5 2.38 1.92 -3.67
C ASP A 5 2.11 2.51 -5.06
N TRP A 6 3.14 3.09 -5.66
CA TRP A 6 3.13 3.63 -7.01
C TRP A 6 3.93 2.73 -7.94
N ILE A 7 3.25 2.01 -8.82
CA ILE A 7 3.85 1.09 -9.78
C ILE A 7 3.95 1.78 -11.16
N THR A 8 5.06 1.54 -11.87
CA THR A 8 5.26 2.04 -13.23
C THR A 8 5.54 0.89 -14.22
N PRO A 9 4.84 0.84 -15.38
CA PRO A 9 3.68 1.68 -15.73
C PRO A 9 2.50 1.43 -14.79
N LEU A 10 1.60 2.41 -14.65
CA LEU A 10 0.40 2.22 -13.85
C LEU A 10 -0.43 1.06 -14.42
N PRO A 11 -0.91 0.11 -13.59
CA PRO A 11 -1.71 -1.02 -14.05
C PRO A 11 -3.08 -0.59 -14.59
N ALA A 12 -3.60 0.55 -14.12
CA ALA A 12 -4.83 1.18 -14.59
C ALA A 12 -4.73 2.71 -14.54
N GLY A 13 -5.83 3.43 -14.80
CA GLY A 13 -5.89 4.88 -14.67
C GLY A 13 -5.59 5.38 -13.25
N VAL A 14 -5.58 6.71 -13.07
CA VAL A 14 -5.14 7.38 -11.83
C VAL A 14 -5.95 7.04 -10.57
N LEU A 15 -7.13 6.44 -10.70
CA LEU A 15 -7.96 6.01 -9.56
C LEU A 15 -7.64 4.58 -9.12
N ASN A 16 -7.79 3.61 -10.03
CA ASN A 16 -7.65 2.17 -9.74
C ASN A 16 -6.24 1.63 -10.06
N GLY A 17 -5.24 2.51 -10.14
CA GLY A 17 -3.87 2.16 -10.51
C GLY A 17 -2.93 1.91 -9.32
N ARG A 18 -3.44 1.80 -8.08
CA ARG A 18 -2.59 1.68 -6.90
C ARG A 18 -1.92 0.30 -6.83
N GLY A 19 -0.68 0.25 -6.40
CA GLY A 19 0.09 -0.98 -6.23
C GLY A 19 0.00 -1.56 -4.82
N GLN A 20 0.24 -2.88 -4.71
CA GLN A 20 0.52 -3.52 -3.44
C GLN A 20 1.81 -2.94 -2.83
N LEU A 21 1.84 -2.81 -1.51
CA LEU A 21 2.96 -2.27 -0.77
C LEU A 21 4.24 -3.08 -1.03
N GLY A 22 5.32 -2.38 -1.39
CA GLY A 22 6.63 -2.95 -1.64
C GLY A 22 6.86 -3.42 -3.07
N ASP A 23 5.82 -3.39 -3.93
CA ASP A 23 5.94 -3.76 -5.34
C ASP A 23 6.16 -2.52 -6.23
N GLY A 24 6.14 -1.31 -5.67
CA GLY A 24 6.30 -0.05 -6.40
C GLY A 24 7.53 0.76 -6.00
N ALA A 25 7.46 2.06 -6.26
CA ALA A 25 8.57 3.00 -6.13
C ALA A 25 8.49 3.90 -4.88
N ILE A 26 7.46 3.76 -4.04
CA ILE A 26 7.34 4.58 -2.83
C ILE A 26 8.26 4.03 -1.74
N ASP A 27 9.13 4.88 -1.19
CA ASP A 27 9.92 4.56 0.00
C ASP A 27 9.03 4.64 1.26
N LEU A 28 8.33 3.54 1.55
CA LEU A 28 7.39 3.44 2.67
C LEU A 28 8.08 3.59 4.03
N ALA A 29 9.31 3.09 4.17
CA ALA A 29 10.08 3.17 5.42
C ALA A 29 10.44 4.62 5.75
N TRP A 30 10.91 5.38 4.76
CA TRP A 30 11.24 6.80 4.92
C TRP A 30 10.04 7.65 5.37
N TRP A 31 8.84 7.33 4.90
CA TRP A 31 7.60 7.99 5.33
C TRP A 31 7.17 7.55 6.73
N ARG A 32 7.28 6.25 7.06
CA ARG A 32 7.01 5.74 8.42
C ARG A 32 7.90 6.43 9.45
N GLU A 33 9.21 6.52 9.20
CA GLU A 33 10.17 7.20 10.08
C GLU A 33 9.77 8.66 10.37
N ARG A 34 9.23 9.36 9.36
CA ARG A 34 8.76 10.76 9.53
C ARG A 34 7.47 10.85 10.32
N ALA A 35 6.55 9.91 10.11
CA ALA A 35 5.34 9.83 10.91
C ALA A 35 5.70 9.58 12.38
N ASP A 36 6.64 8.65 12.66
CA ASP A 36 7.17 8.39 14.01
C ASP A 36 7.82 9.62 14.62
N ALA A 37 8.71 10.29 13.88
CA ALA A 37 9.40 11.49 14.35
C ALA A 37 8.44 12.66 14.68
N ASN A 38 7.23 12.65 14.14
CA ASN A 38 6.18 13.63 14.44
C ASN A 38 5.13 13.10 15.45
N GLY A 39 5.41 11.98 16.12
CA GLY A 39 4.58 11.44 17.21
C GLY A 39 3.32 10.72 16.74
N TYR A 40 3.30 10.17 15.52
CA TYR A 40 2.14 9.42 15.04
C TYR A 40 2.07 8.00 15.60
N GLU A 41 1.21 7.79 16.60
CA GLU A 41 0.98 6.50 17.25
C GLU A 41 -0.31 5.79 16.78
N GLY A 42 -0.99 6.36 15.78
CA GLY A 42 -2.24 5.81 15.25
C GLY A 42 -2.08 4.63 14.29
N PRO A 43 -3.18 4.02 13.84
CA PRO A 43 -3.15 2.91 12.90
C PRO A 43 -2.61 3.32 11.52
N ILE A 44 -1.99 2.37 10.84
CA ILE A 44 -1.65 2.46 9.42
C ILE A 44 -2.72 1.71 8.66
N GLU A 45 -3.34 2.38 7.69
CA GLU A 45 -4.39 1.80 6.87
C GLU A 45 -3.83 1.49 5.48
N VAL A 46 -4.05 0.28 4.98
CA VAL A 46 -3.69 -0.11 3.62
C VAL A 46 -4.91 0.10 2.72
N GLU A 47 -4.82 1.01 1.75
CA GLU A 47 -5.93 1.38 0.86
C GLU A 47 -5.54 1.17 -0.62
N LEU A 48 -5.98 0.04 -1.18
CA LEU A 48 -5.65 -0.37 -2.56
C LEU A 48 -6.89 -0.29 -3.45
N PHE A 49 -6.91 0.70 -4.34
CA PHE A 49 -7.84 0.76 -5.47
C PHE A 49 -7.15 0.13 -6.67
N ASN A 50 -7.48 -1.13 -6.94
CA ASN A 50 -6.85 -1.94 -7.97
C ASN A 50 -7.77 -3.11 -8.36
N ASP A 51 -8.27 -3.08 -9.60
CA ASP A 51 -9.25 -4.06 -10.08
C ASP A 51 -8.67 -5.48 -10.16
N GLU A 52 -7.37 -5.63 -10.45
CA GLU A 52 -6.70 -6.95 -10.49
C GLU A 52 -6.57 -7.56 -9.10
N LEU A 53 -6.18 -6.75 -8.11
CA LEU A 53 -6.08 -7.20 -6.72
C LEU A 53 -7.48 -7.54 -6.16
N TRP A 54 -8.49 -6.74 -6.48
CA TRP A 54 -9.88 -6.99 -6.06
C TRP A 54 -10.48 -8.25 -6.68
N ALA A 55 -10.08 -8.60 -7.91
CA ALA A 55 -10.53 -9.83 -8.56
C ALA A 55 -9.96 -11.11 -7.91
N GLY A 56 -8.91 -11.00 -7.09
CA GLY A 56 -8.26 -12.11 -6.41
C GLY A 56 -8.89 -12.53 -5.08
N ASP A 57 -8.18 -13.36 -4.31
CA ASP A 57 -8.57 -13.73 -2.95
C ASP A 57 -8.15 -12.64 -1.95
N GLY A 58 -9.12 -11.85 -1.49
CA GLY A 58 -8.89 -10.77 -0.54
C GLY A 58 -8.33 -11.22 0.82
N ARG A 59 -8.62 -12.44 1.29
CA ARG A 59 -8.03 -12.95 2.55
C ARG A 59 -6.56 -13.27 2.38
N LYS A 60 -6.21 -13.89 1.25
CA LYS A 60 -4.82 -14.14 0.90
C LYS A 60 -4.05 -12.83 0.71
N LEU A 61 -4.67 -11.84 0.07
CA LEU A 61 -4.08 -10.51 -0.10
C LEU A 61 -3.79 -9.86 1.26
N LEU A 62 -4.78 -9.82 2.15
CA LEU A 62 -4.62 -9.29 3.51
C LEU A 62 -3.52 -10.02 4.30
N ALA A 63 -3.51 -11.36 4.27
CA ALA A 63 -2.50 -12.15 4.96
C ALA A 63 -1.09 -11.87 4.42
N THR A 64 -0.94 -11.79 3.10
CA THR A 64 0.34 -11.45 2.46
C THR A 64 0.81 -10.05 2.86
N THR A 65 -0.10 -9.07 2.88
CA THR A 65 0.23 -7.71 3.30
C THR A 65 0.72 -7.68 4.75
N ALA A 66 0.01 -8.32 5.67
CA ALA A 66 0.37 -8.35 7.09
C ALA A 66 1.61 -9.21 7.41
N GLU A 67 2.00 -10.14 6.53
CA GLU A 67 3.26 -10.88 6.68
C GLU A 67 4.47 -10.04 6.29
N ARG A 68 4.30 -9.13 5.31
CA ARG A 68 5.37 -8.26 4.81
C ARG A 68 5.63 -7.05 5.74
N PHE A 69 4.65 -6.62 6.53
CA PHE A 69 4.65 -5.37 7.30
C PHE A 69 3.96 -5.53 8.66
#